data_AF-A0A955TCH2-F1
#
_entry.id   AF-A0A955TCH2-F1
#
_cell.length_a   1.000
_cell.length_b   1.000
_cell.length_c   1.000
_cell.angle_alpha   90.00
_cell.angle_beta   90.00
_cell.angle_gamma   90.00
#
_symmetry.space_group_name_H-M   'P 1'
#
loop_
_entity.id
_entity.type
_entity.pdbx_description
1 polymer ?
#
loop_
_entity_poly.entity_id
_entity_poly.type
_entity_poly.pdbx_seq_one_letter_code
_entity_poly.pdbx_strand_id
1 'polypeptide(L)'
;FGKPAYTPTGAFELARITGASLVPSICYRESLNRLCLTFGKPWVIDSTEDAEKDIQEATQRATKYLEDKISERPEQWMWFHNRWKTQPDHFEKKKRANDDAL
;
A
#
# COMPACT_ATOMS: atom_id res chain seq x y z
N PHE A 1 8.51 -5.25 4.63
CA PHE A 1 9.33 -5.53 5.81
C PHE A 1 8.69 -6.57 6.74
N GLY A 2 7.93 -7.54 6.22
CA GLY A 2 7.48 -8.73 6.97
C GLY A 2 6.51 -8.49 8.13
N LYS A 3 6.05 -7.26 8.37
CA LYS A 3 5.13 -6.91 9.45
C LYS A 3 3.81 -6.38 8.88
N PRO A 4 2.65 -6.91 9.29
CA PRO A 4 1.35 -6.39 8.87
C PRO A 4 1.21 -4.90 9.18
N ALA A 5 0.63 -4.15 8.25
CA ALA A 5 0.37 -2.74 8.42
C ALA A 5 -0.88 -2.35 7.65
N TYR A 6 -1.71 -1.48 8.22
CA TYR A 6 -2.90 -0.97 7.54
C TYR A 6 -2.51 -0.23 6.26
N THR A 7 -3.09 -0.56 5.12
CA THR A 7 -2.79 0.11 3.84
C THR A 7 -4.09 0.57 3.20
N PRO A 8 -4.22 1.84 2.79
CA PRO A 8 -5.41 2.31 2.11
C PRO A 8 -5.66 1.53 0.81
N THR A 9 -6.89 1.05 0.62
CA THR A 9 -7.26 0.17 -0.49
C THR A 9 -7.98 0.88 -1.65
N GLY A 10 -8.45 2.11 -1.45
CA GLY A 10 -9.34 2.78 -2.40
C GLY A 10 -8.81 2.90 -3.84
N ALA A 11 -7.49 3.03 -4.03
CA ALA A 11 -6.90 3.03 -5.37
C ALA A 11 -7.02 1.66 -6.06
N PHE A 12 -6.87 0.57 -5.31
CA PHE A 12 -7.00 -0.80 -5.82
C PHE A 12 -8.48 -1.11 -6.11
N GLU A 13 -9.38 -0.69 -5.22
CA GLU A 13 -10.83 -0.86 -5.43
C GLU A 13 -11.29 -0.17 -6.72
N LEU A 14 -10.88 1.09 -6.92
CA LEU A 14 -11.21 1.83 -8.13
C LEU A 14 -10.62 1.18 -9.39
N ALA A 15 -9.36 0.75 -9.33
CA ALA A 15 -8.71 0.09 -10.45
C ALA A 15 -9.40 -1.23 -10.83
N ARG A 16 -9.82 -2.02 -9.84
CA ARG A 16 -10.57 -3.27 -10.05
C ARG A 16 -11.94 -3.01 -10.69
N ILE A 17 -12.69 -2.02 -10.20
CA ILE A 17 -14.01 -1.67 -10.74
C ILE A 17 -13.91 -1.20 -12.19
N THR A 18 -12.89 -0.41 -12.50
CA THR A 18 -12.76 0.24 -13.82
C THR A 18 -11.96 -0.58 -14.84
N GLY A 19 -11.23 -1.60 -14.39
CA GLY A 19 -10.23 -2.30 -15.21
C GLY A 19 -9.00 -1.45 -15.53
N ALA A 20 -8.80 -0.32 -14.83
CA ALA A 20 -7.67 0.57 -15.09
C ALA A 20 -6.34 -0.09 -14.70
N SER A 21 -5.31 0.20 -15.48
CA SER A 21 -3.94 -0.21 -15.15
C SER A 21 -3.37 0.64 -14.01
N LEU A 22 -2.74 -0.02 -13.05
CA LEU A 22 -1.92 0.58 -12.01
C LEU A 22 -0.49 0.71 -12.48
N VAL A 23 0.07 1.92 -12.35
CA VAL A 23 1.47 2.20 -12.62
C VAL A 23 2.13 2.60 -11.31
N PRO A 24 2.92 1.71 -10.68
CA PRO A 24 3.59 2.06 -9.44
C PRO A 24 4.71 3.06 -9.74
N SER A 25 4.87 4.07 -8.89
CA SER A 25 5.88 5.12 -9.08
C SER A 25 6.56 5.49 -7.78
N ILE A 26 7.84 5.86 -7.85
CA ILE A 26 8.59 6.39 -6.70
C ILE A 26 9.34 7.65 -7.15
N CYS A 27 9.32 8.67 -6.29
CA CYS A 27 10.12 9.88 -6.44
C CYS A 27 11.21 9.89 -5.37
N TYR A 28 12.43 10.21 -5.76
CA TYR A 28 13.55 10.40 -4.85
C TYR A 28 14.44 11.55 -5.30
N ARG A 29 15.22 12.09 -4.38
CA ARG A 29 16.23 13.11 -4.65
C ARG A 29 17.49 12.45 -5.21
N GLU A 30 17.85 12.82 -6.43
CA GLU A 30 19.09 12.38 -7.07
C GLU A 30 20.26 13.30 -6.71
N SER A 31 20.00 14.60 -6.55
CA SER A 31 20.95 15.59 -6.02
C SER A 31 20.22 16.81 -5.45
N LEU A 32 20.96 17.79 -4.90
CA LEU A 32 20.39 18.93 -4.16
C LEU A 32 19.20 19.60 -4.88
N ASN A 33 19.28 19.78 -6.20
CA ASN A 33 18.25 20.44 -7.00
C ASN A 33 17.65 19.52 -8.08
N ARG A 34 17.69 18.19 -7.88
CA ARG A 34 17.20 17.22 -8.87
C ARG A 34 16.39 16.11 -8.20
N LEU A 35 15.15 15.95 -8.65
CA LEU A 35 14.28 14.83 -8.32
C LEU A 35 14.23 13.86 -9.51
N CYS A 36 14.26 12.57 -9.21
CA CYS A 36 14.04 11.50 -10.17
C CYS A 36 12.71 10.82 -9.86
N LEU A 37 11.81 10.79 -10.85
CA LEU A 37 10.57 10.03 -10.81
C LEU A 37 10.77 8.78 -11.66
N THR A 38 10.55 7.62 -11.07
CA THR A 38 10.63 6.34 -11.78
C THR A 38 9.28 5.64 -11.75
N PHE A 39 8.95 5.00 -12.86
CA PHE A 39 7.72 4.23 -13.04
C PHE A 39 8.07 2.76 -13.19
N GLY A 40 7.38 1.91 -12.44
CA GLY A 40 7.45 0.47 -12.61
C GLY A 40 6.56 -0.01 -13.75
N LYS A 41 6.65 -1.31 -14.03
CA LYS A 41 5.81 -1.94 -15.07
C LYS A 41 4.32 -1.79 -14.70
N PRO A 42 3.47 -1.31 -15.63
CA PRO A 42 2.02 -1.30 -15.43
C PRO A 42 1.45 -2.70 -15.20
N TRP A 43 0.40 -2.80 -14.38
CA TRP A 43 -0.32 -4.04 -14.13
C TRP A 43 -1.79 -3.78 -13.83
N VAL A 44 -2.63 -4.78 -14.06
CA VAL A 44 -4.07 -4.75 -13.75
C VAL A 44 -4.35 -5.63 -12.54
N ILE A 45 -5.45 -5.35 -11.85
CA ILE A 45 -5.97 -6.20 -10.77
C ILE A 45 -6.94 -7.19 -11.40
N ASP A 46 -6.86 -8.44 -10.98
CA ASP A 46 -7.83 -9.45 -11.36
C ASP A 46 -9.22 -9.08 -10.80
N SER A 47 -10.27 -9.40 -11.55
CA SER A 47 -11.66 -9.15 -11.13
C SER A 47 -12.37 -10.48 -10.98
N THR A 48 -11.99 -11.23 -9.95
CA THR A 48 -12.53 -12.56 -9.66
C THR A 48 -13.86 -12.45 -8.90
N GLU A 49 -14.40 -13.57 -8.44
CA GLU A 49 -15.56 -13.56 -7.54
C GLU A 49 -15.20 -13.12 -6.11
N ASP A 50 -13.91 -13.20 -5.74
CA ASP A 50 -13.40 -12.83 -4.42
C ASP A 50 -12.70 -11.46 -4.48
N ALA A 51 -13.50 -10.41 -4.37
CA ALA A 51 -13.00 -9.04 -4.42
C ALA A 51 -12.04 -8.72 -3.26
N GLU A 52 -12.23 -9.29 -2.08
CA GLU A 52 -11.36 -9.03 -0.93
C GLU A 52 -9.95 -9.57 -1.20
N LYS A 53 -9.87 -10.80 -1.71
CA LYS A 53 -8.60 -11.42 -2.08
C LYS A 53 -7.90 -10.65 -3.20
N ASP A 54 -8.61 -10.25 -4.25
CA ASP A 54 -8.02 -9.47 -5.35
C ASP A 54 -7.37 -8.18 -4.83
N ILE A 55 -8.06 -7.47 -3.93
CA ILE A 55 -7.57 -6.23 -3.33
C ILE A 55 -6.40 -6.49 -2.37
N GLN A 56 -6.44 -7.58 -1.61
CA GLN A 56 -5.34 -7.98 -0.74
C GLN A 56 -4.06 -8.27 -1.54
N GLU A 57 -4.17 -9.04 -2.62
CA GLU A 57 -3.04 -9.38 -3.49
C GLU A 57 -2.48 -8.14 -4.20
N ALA A 58 -3.35 -7.26 -4.70
CA ALA A 58 -2.96 -5.99 -5.29
C ALA A 58 -2.22 -5.09 -4.29
N THR A 59 -2.76 -4.98 -3.07
CA THR A 59 -2.15 -4.22 -1.98
C THR A 59 -0.78 -4.78 -1.63
N GLN A 60 -0.64 -6.11 -1.56
CA GLN A 60 0.61 -6.77 -1.24
C GLN A 60 1.65 -6.58 -2.36
N ARG A 61 1.25 -6.66 -3.62
CA ARG A 61 2.11 -6.42 -4.79
C ARG A 61 2.64 -4.99 -4.82
N ALA A 62 1.77 -4.01 -4.63
CA ALA A 62 2.15 -2.60 -4.56
C ALA A 62 3.08 -2.31 -3.37
N THR A 63 2.77 -2.88 -2.20
CA THR A 63 3.61 -2.77 -1.01
C THR A 63 4.99 -3.38 -1.23
N LYS A 64 5.07 -4.54 -1.91
CA LYS A 64 6.36 -5.18 -2.23
C LYS A 64 7.22 -4.31 -3.14
N TYR A 65 6.63 -3.70 -4.17
CA TYR A 65 7.34 -2.74 -5.02
C TYR A 65 7.88 -1.55 -4.20
N LEU A 66 7.06 -1.00 -3.31
CA LEU A 66 7.47 0.10 -2.44
C LEU A 66 8.61 -0.31 -1.50
N GLU A 67 8.54 -1.50 -0.89
CA GLU A 67 9.61 -2.04 -0.05
C GLU A 67 10.93 -2.16 -0.80
N ASP A 68 10.91 -2.71 -2.01
CA ASP A 68 12.11 -2.84 -2.85
C ASP A 68 12.72 -1.46 -3.15
N LYS A 69 11.89 -0.46 -3.45
CA LYS A 69 12.36 0.91 -3.70
C LYS A 69 12.86 1.64 -2.46
N ILE A 70 12.24 1.42 -1.30
CA ILE A 70 12.74 1.95 -0.03
C ILE A 70 14.10 1.31 0.30
N SER A 71 14.26 0.01 0.07
CA SER A 71 15.52 -0.70 0.33
C SER A 71 16.70 -0.20 -0.52
N GLU A 72 16.44 0.34 -1.72
CA GLU A 72 17.47 0.97 -2.56
C GLU A 72 18.00 2.30 -1.97
N ARG A 73 17.15 3.07 -1.29
CA ARG A 73 17.46 4.43 -0.75
C ARG A 73 16.77 4.67 0.59
N PRO A 74 17.10 3.91 1.64
CA PRO A 74 16.37 3.96 2.90
C PRO A 74 16.45 5.33 3.56
N GLU A 75 17.54 6.07 3.40
CA GLU A 75 17.74 7.41 3.98
C GLU A 75 16.74 8.46 3.49
N GLN A 76 16.08 8.23 2.36
CA GLN A 76 15.11 9.17 1.78
C GLN A 76 13.66 8.85 2.16
N TRP A 77 13.42 7.73 2.83
CA TRP A 77 12.07 7.37 3.28
C TRP A 77 11.68 8.14 4.54
N MET A 78 10.40 8.50 4.65
CA MET A 78 9.87 9.27 5.79
C MET A 78 9.64 8.38 7.02
N TRP A 79 10.72 7.90 7.65
CA TRP A 79 10.67 6.98 8.80
C TRP A 79 9.95 7.52 10.04
N PHE A 80 9.75 8.84 10.13
CA PHE A 80 9.05 9.48 11.24
C PHE A 80 7.55 9.10 11.33
N HIS A 81 6.96 8.58 10.25
CA HIS A 81 5.62 8.01 10.31
C HIS A 81 5.67 6.63 10.98
N ASN A 82 4.94 6.47 12.09
CA ASN A 82 4.78 5.16 12.73
C ASN A 82 3.86 4.25 11.90
N ARG A 83 4.43 3.69 10.83
CA ARG A 83 3.74 2.88 9.82
C ARG A 83 2.98 1.68 10.40
N TRP A 84 3.47 1.13 11.52
CA TRP A 84 2.92 -0.08 12.18
C TRP A 84 2.02 0.23 13.38
N LYS A 85 1.76 1.50 13.70
CA LYS A 85 0.84 1.88 14.80
C LYS A 85 -0.56 1.32 14.57
N THR A 86 -1.07 1.45 13.35
CA THR A 86 -2.38 0.95 12.96
C THR A 86 -2.20 -0.41 12.29
N GLN A 87 -2.56 -1.46 13.03
CA GLN A 87 -2.62 -2.82 12.50
C GLN A 87 -4.01 -3.09 11.91
N PRO A 88 -4.16 -4.05 10.98
CA PRO A 88 -5.44 -4.36 10.34
C PRO A 88 -6.57 -4.69 11.33
N ASP A 89 -6.22 -5.32 12.45
CA ASP A 89 -7.14 -5.70 13.54
C ASP A 89 -7.53 -4.53 14.47
N HIS A 90 -6.91 -3.36 14.31
CA HIS A 90 -7.13 -2.22 15.21
C HIS A 90 -8.59 -1.75 15.18
N PHE A 91 -9.24 -1.81 14.02
CA PHE A 91 -10.64 -1.42 13.86
C PHE A 91 -11.60 -2.54 14.28
N GLU A 92 -11.26 -3.81 14.03
CA GLU A 92 -12.02 -4.98 14.51
C GLU A 92 -12.10 -5.03 16.04
N LYS A 93 -10.97 -4.78 16.72
CA LYS A 93 -10.92 -4.70 18.19
C LYS A 93 -11.74 -3.53 18.74
N LYS A 94 -11.73 -2.39 18.06
CA LYS A 94 -12.50 -1.19 18.47
C LYS A 94 -14.00 -1.38 18.27
N LYS A 95 -14.41 -2.10 17.21
CA LYS A 95 -15.79 -2.46 16.93
C LYS A 95 -16.34 -3.44 17.99
N ARG A 96 -15.61 -4.53 18.27
CA ARG A 96 -15.96 -5.48 19.36
C ARG A 96 -16.07 -4.79 20.73
N ALA A 97 -15.13 -3.91 21.07
CA ALA A 97 -15.18 -3.17 22.33
C ALA A 97 -16.38 -2.22 22.46
N ASN A 98 -16.90 -1.69 21.35
CA ASN A 98 -18.11 -0.87 21.33
C ASN A 98 -19.39 -1.73 21.38
N ASP A 99 -19.39 -2.90 20.73
CA ASP A 99 -20.52 -3.82 20.73
C ASP A 99 -20.68 -4.52 22.09
N ASP A 100 -19.58 -4.84 22.80
CA ASP A 100 -19.58 -5.41 24.16
C ASP A 100 -19.95 -4.37 25.26
N ALA A 101 -20.00 -3.08 24.92
CA ALA A 101 -20.35 -1.99 25.83
C ALA A 101 -21.83 -1.55 25.73
N LEU A 102 -22.62 -2.21 24.88
CA LEU A 102 -24.07 -2.05 24.70
C LEU A 102 -24.83 -3.25 25.30
#